data_AF-A0A1Y2K3W1-F1
#
_entry.id   AF-A0A1Y2K3W1-F1
#
_cell.length_a   1.000
_cell.length_b   1.000
_cell.length_c   1.000
_cell.angle_alpha   90.00
_cell.angle_beta   90.00
_cell.angle_gamma   90.00
#
_symmetry.space_group_name_H-M   'P 1'
#
loop_
_entity.id
_entity.type
_entity.pdbx_description
1 polymer ?
#
loop_
_entity_poly.entity_id
_entity_poly.type
_entity_poly.pdbx_seq_one_letter_code
_entity_poly.pdbx_strand_id
1 'polypeptide(L)'
;MGLDQFDEEIKDLFDRGIISVMVMYHSHFLEDAELGKSNPEELLEENFLFPIEDTVAELSTWASFREDQEYEFDPPFGFEDDDEFFPAPHVNPFRDIGRNDPCPCGSGKKFKKCCLN
;
A
#
# COMPACT_ATOMS: atom_id res chain seq x y z
N MET A 1 3.65 -0.06 -23.42
CA MET A 1 3.23 1.34 -23.62
C MET A 1 3.82 2.12 -22.47
N GLY A 2 4.87 2.89 -22.74
CA GLY A 2 5.74 3.48 -21.73
C GLY A 2 5.04 4.60 -20.97
N LEU A 3 5.33 4.68 -19.66
CA LEU A 3 4.94 5.81 -18.81
C LEU A 3 5.76 7.07 -19.12
N ASP A 4 6.72 6.98 -20.03
CA ASP A 4 7.67 8.01 -20.49
C ASP A 4 7.03 9.36 -20.82
N GLN A 5 5.76 9.35 -21.28
CA GLN A 5 5.02 10.59 -21.54
C GLN A 5 4.61 11.36 -20.27
N PHE A 6 4.82 10.77 -19.09
CA PHE A 6 4.46 11.30 -17.78
C PHE A 6 5.69 11.51 -16.88
N ASP A 7 6.92 11.46 -17.40
CA ASP A 7 8.13 11.52 -16.57
C ASP A 7 8.18 12.78 -15.70
N GLU A 8 7.77 13.94 -16.25
CA GLU A 8 7.73 15.20 -15.51
C GLU A 8 6.64 15.20 -14.43
N GLU A 9 5.45 14.68 -14.72
CA GLU A 9 4.37 14.55 -13.74
C GLU A 9 4.74 13.56 -12.62
N ILE A 10 5.36 12.43 -12.97
CA ILE A 10 5.81 11.44 -12.00
C ILE A 10 6.88 12.07 -11.10
N LYS A 11 7.85 12.77 -11.69
CA LYS A 11 8.87 13.49 -10.93
C LYS A 11 8.24 14.52 -9.97
N ASP A 12 7.24 15.30 -10.43
CA ASP A 12 6.52 16.26 -9.57
C ASP A 12 5.86 15.57 -8.37
N LEU A 13 5.30 14.36 -8.55
CA LEU A 13 4.71 13.60 -7.43
C LEU A 13 5.75 13.20 -6.37
N PHE A 14 6.96 12.82 -6.78
CA PHE A 14 8.07 12.54 -5.86
C PHE A 14 8.59 13.82 -5.19
N ASP A 15 8.79 14.89 -5.96
CA ASP A 15 9.28 16.19 -5.44
C ASP A 15 8.31 16.79 -4.39
N ARG A 16 7.01 16.59 -4.59
CA ARG A 16 5.96 17.02 -3.64
C ARG A 16 5.75 16.06 -2.48
N GLY A 17 6.47 14.94 -2.44
CA GLY A 17 6.34 13.91 -1.41
C GLY A 17 4.99 13.19 -1.42
N ILE A 18 4.25 13.24 -2.54
CA ILE A 18 3.00 12.45 -2.70
C ILE A 18 3.35 10.97 -2.76
N ILE A 19 4.44 10.64 -3.45
CA ILE A 19 5.07 9.32 -3.36
C ILE A 19 6.21 9.43 -2.35
N SER A 20 6.04 8.78 -1.20
CA SER A 20 7.03 8.81 -0.13
C SER A 20 8.28 8.04 -0.52
N VAL A 21 9.45 8.62 -0.22
CA VAL A 21 10.75 7.94 -0.36
C VAL A 21 10.92 6.75 0.59
N MET A 22 10.05 6.62 1.59
CA MET A 22 9.95 5.41 2.42
C MET A 22 9.43 4.21 1.61
N VAL A 23 8.62 4.46 0.57
CA VAL A 23 8.06 3.41 -0.28
C VAL A 23 9.01 3.07 -1.42
N MET A 24 9.45 4.07 -2.18
CA MET A 24 10.48 3.92 -3.21
C MET A 24 11.12 5.26 -3.54
N TYR A 25 12.33 5.22 -4.10
CA TYR A 25 12.95 6.39 -4.69
C TYR A 25 12.55 6.52 -6.16
N HIS A 26 12.53 7.76 -6.66
CA HIS A 26 12.30 8.04 -8.09
C HIS A 26 13.29 7.29 -9.00
N SER A 27 14.54 7.08 -8.56
CA SER A 27 15.53 6.30 -9.30
C SER A 27 15.12 4.83 -9.47
N HIS A 28 14.68 4.18 -8.39
CA HIS A 28 14.21 2.78 -8.46
C HIS A 28 13.00 2.66 -9.39
N PHE A 29 12.09 3.63 -9.34
CA PHE A 29 10.96 3.66 -10.28
C PHE A 29 11.41 3.70 -11.74
N LEU A 30 12.41 4.53 -12.08
CA LEU A 30 12.93 4.62 -13.45
C LEU A 30 13.66 3.33 -13.87
N GLU A 31 14.41 2.72 -12.96
CA GLU A 31 15.06 1.42 -13.18
C GLU A 31 14.04 0.32 -13.48
N ASP A 32 13.01 0.18 -12.64
CA ASP A 32 11.91 -0.78 -12.85
C ASP A 32 11.15 -0.49 -14.15
N ALA A 33 10.91 0.78 -14.48
CA ALA A 33 10.22 1.17 -15.70
C ALA A 33 11.02 0.80 -16.96
N GLU A 34 12.35 0.95 -16.92
CA GLU A 34 13.22 0.58 -18.04
C GLU A 34 13.42 -0.94 -18.11
N LEU A 35 13.56 -1.63 -16.98
CA LEU A 35 13.62 -3.09 -16.91
C LEU A 35 12.33 -3.71 -17.45
N GLY A 36 11.17 -3.18 -17.07
CA GLY A 36 9.88 -3.65 -17.59
C GLY A 36 9.70 -3.49 -19.10
N LYS A 37 10.39 -2.53 -19.73
CA LYS A 37 10.39 -2.39 -21.20
C LYS A 37 11.37 -3.34 -21.88
N SER A 38 12.55 -3.52 -21.28
CA SER A 38 13.67 -4.23 -21.89
C SER A 38 13.64 -5.73 -21.61
N ASN A 39 13.33 -6.13 -20.38
CA ASN A 39 13.21 -7.50 -19.91
C ASN A 39 12.10 -7.67 -18.85
N PRO A 40 10.82 -7.76 -19.28
CA PRO A 40 9.71 -7.89 -18.34
C PRO A 40 9.73 -9.19 -17.52
N GLU A 41 10.32 -10.28 -18.02
CA GLU A 41 10.41 -11.54 -17.26
C GLU A 41 11.31 -11.38 -16.03
N GLU A 42 12.46 -10.72 -16.20
CA GLU A 42 13.38 -10.41 -15.09
C GLU A 42 12.73 -9.47 -14.07
N LEU A 43 12.00 -8.44 -14.49
CA LEU A 43 11.23 -7.58 -13.58
C LEU A 43 10.23 -8.39 -12.73
N LEU A 44 9.55 -9.38 -13.33
CA LEU A 44 8.59 -10.21 -12.61
C LEU A 44 9.29 -11.19 -11.65
N GLU A 45 10.43 -11.75 -12.06
CA GLU A 45 11.27 -12.63 -11.23
C GLU A 45 11.80 -11.91 -9.99
N GLU A 46 12.44 -10.76 -10.16
CA GLU A 46 13.04 -10.00 -9.06
C GLU A 46 12.00 -9.49 -8.06
N ASN A 47 10.80 -9.13 -8.54
CA ASN A 47 9.73 -8.58 -7.72
C ASN A 47 8.67 -9.61 -7.29
N PHE A 48 8.88 -10.90 -7.58
CA PHE A 48 7.93 -11.97 -7.27
C PHE A 48 6.50 -11.70 -7.79
N LEU A 49 6.37 -11.06 -8.95
CA LEU A 49 5.09 -10.61 -9.53
C LEU A 49 4.45 -11.66 -10.45
N PHE A 50 4.40 -12.92 -10.02
CA PHE A 50 3.81 -14.01 -10.82
C PHE A 50 2.31 -14.18 -10.56
N PRO A 51 1.56 -14.74 -11.54
CA PRO A 51 0.23 -15.24 -11.27
C PRO A 51 0.24 -16.27 -10.13
N ILE A 52 -0.70 -16.15 -9.19
CA ILE A 52 -0.88 -17.15 -8.13
C ILE A 52 -1.47 -18.41 -8.76
N GLU A 53 -0.66 -19.46 -8.91
CA GLU A 53 -1.09 -20.75 -9.47
C GLU A 53 -1.81 -21.63 -8.44
N ASP A 54 -1.34 -21.62 -7.19
CA ASP A 54 -1.98 -22.31 -6.06
C ASP A 54 -2.24 -21.32 -4.93
N THR A 55 -3.49 -20.87 -4.84
CA THR A 55 -3.91 -19.89 -3.83
C THR A 55 -3.70 -20.38 -2.39
N VAL A 56 -3.86 -21.67 -2.11
CA VAL A 56 -3.70 -22.19 -0.73
C VAL A 56 -2.23 -22.28 -0.38
N ALA A 57 -1.41 -22.85 -1.27
CA ALA A 57 0.02 -22.98 -1.04
C ALA A 57 0.67 -21.61 -0.81
N GLU A 58 0.40 -20.63 -1.67
CA GLU A 58 0.98 -19.28 -1.58
C GLU A 58 0.51 -18.53 -0.33
N LEU A 59 -0.81 -18.41 -0.12
CA LEU A 59 -1.36 -17.56 0.93
C LEU A 59 -1.23 -18.18 2.34
N SER A 60 -1.15 -19.50 2.46
CA SER A 60 -0.99 -20.16 3.78
C SER A 60 0.30 -19.75 4.48
N THR A 61 1.31 -19.30 3.73
CA THR A 61 2.57 -18.81 4.27
C THR A 61 2.49 -17.39 4.82
N TRP A 62 1.44 -16.63 4.53
CA TRP A 62 1.32 -15.23 4.98
C TRP A 62 1.06 -15.16 6.48
N ALA A 63 1.56 -14.11 7.13
CA ALA A 63 1.46 -13.94 8.59
C ALA A 63 0.03 -14.10 9.13
N SER A 64 -0.98 -13.63 8.39
CA SER A 64 -2.40 -13.74 8.78
C SER A 64 -2.95 -15.18 8.85
N PHE A 65 -2.27 -16.15 8.24
CA PHE A 65 -2.70 -17.55 8.15
C PHE A 65 -1.77 -18.52 8.91
N ARG A 66 -0.69 -18.00 9.52
CA ARG A 66 0.19 -18.78 10.39
C ARG A 66 -0.46 -18.94 11.77
N GLU A 67 -0.66 -20.18 12.20
CA GLU A 67 -1.29 -20.50 13.48
C GLU A 67 -0.37 -20.24 14.69
N ASP A 68 0.92 -19.97 14.46
CA ASP A 68 2.00 -20.03 15.46
C ASP A 68 2.71 -18.69 15.74
N GLN A 69 2.16 -17.55 15.30
CA GLN A 69 2.83 -16.26 15.46
C GLN A 69 2.27 -15.47 16.66
N GLU A 70 2.99 -15.47 17.78
CA GLU A 70 2.97 -14.29 18.67
C GLU A 70 3.70 -13.16 17.93
N TYR A 71 2.97 -12.10 17.56
CA TYR A 71 3.55 -10.96 16.88
C TYR A 71 4.31 -10.08 17.88
N GLU A 72 5.63 -10.23 17.93
CA GLU A 72 6.50 -9.22 18.52
C GLU A 72 6.81 -8.17 17.45
N PHE A 73 6.34 -6.94 17.65
CA PHE A 73 6.66 -5.81 16.79
C PHE A 73 8.15 -5.47 16.94
N ASP A 74 8.97 -5.93 16.00
CA ASP A 74 10.37 -5.57 15.88
C ASP A 74 10.53 -4.58 14.71
N PRO A 75 10.62 -3.27 14.97
CA PRO A 75 10.78 -2.29 13.91
C PRO A 75 12.12 -2.53 13.19
N PRO A 76 12.14 -2.61 11.83
CA PRO A 76 13.27 -3.15 11.06
C PRO A 76 14.56 -2.30 11.10
N PHE A 77 14.56 -1.22 11.85
CA PHE A 77 15.65 -0.29 12.04
C PHE A 77 15.36 0.38 13.37
N GLY A 78 16.37 0.56 14.23
CA GLY A 78 16.24 1.23 15.53
C GLY A 78 15.92 2.72 15.44
N PHE A 79 14.95 3.08 14.60
CA PHE A 79 14.27 4.35 14.59
C PHE A 79 13.60 4.47 15.95
N GLU A 80 14.12 5.38 16.76
CA GLU A 80 13.36 6.00 17.83
C GLU A 80 12.08 6.58 17.20
N ASP A 81 10.97 6.57 17.94
CA ASP A 81 9.68 7.17 17.55
C ASP A 81 9.87 8.67 17.23
N ASP A 82 10.38 8.96 16.04
CA ASP A 82 10.45 10.30 15.50
C ASP A 82 9.11 10.59 14.84
N ASP A 83 8.21 11.18 15.65
CA ASP A 83 6.87 11.64 15.26
C ASP A 83 6.89 12.52 13.98
N GLU A 84 8.05 13.06 13.57
CA GLU A 84 8.20 13.84 12.34
C GLU A 84 8.28 12.99 11.07
N PHE A 85 8.74 11.72 11.14
CA PHE A 85 8.94 10.88 9.95
C PHE A 85 7.77 9.94 9.66
N PHE A 86 7.03 9.53 10.70
CA PHE A 86 5.84 8.69 10.59
C PHE A 86 4.63 9.45 11.11
N PRO A 87 3.82 10.09 10.24
CA PRO A 87 2.61 10.75 10.71
C PRO A 87 1.71 9.71 11.39
N ALA A 88 1.14 10.10 12.53
CA ALA A 88 0.24 9.24 13.28
C ALA A 88 -0.85 8.67 12.36
N PRO A 89 -1.19 7.37 12.48
CA PRO A 89 -2.18 6.75 11.62
C PRO A 89 -3.52 7.49 11.72
N HIS A 90 -4.16 7.67 10.57
CA HIS A 90 -5.47 8.32 10.52
C HIS A 90 -6.50 7.49 11.31
N VAL A 91 -7.02 8.06 12.40
CA VAL A 91 -8.08 7.43 13.19
C VAL A 91 -9.41 7.57 12.46
N ASN A 92 -10.02 6.44 12.07
CA ASN A 92 -11.38 6.44 11.52
C ASN A 92 -12.41 6.70 12.64
N PRO A 93 -13.09 7.87 12.68
CA PRO A 93 -14.09 8.16 13.71
C PRO A 93 -15.34 7.26 13.61
N PHE A 94 -15.52 6.55 12.49
CA PHE A 94 -16.64 5.67 12.23
C PHE A 94 -16.25 4.18 12.28
N ARG A 95 -15.12 3.83 12.91
CA ARG A 95 -14.62 2.44 12.97
C ARG A 95 -15.64 1.43 13.52
N ASP A 96 -16.50 1.90 14.43
CA ASP A 96 -17.50 1.06 15.12
C ASP A 96 -18.87 1.04 14.40
N ILE A 97 -18.98 1.67 13.22
CA ILE A 97 -20.24 1.80 12.47
C ILE A 97 -20.23 0.80 11.31
N GLY A 98 -21.16 -0.14 11.33
CA GLY A 98 -21.35 -1.09 10.25
C GLY A 98 -21.79 -0.40 8.96
N ARG A 99 -21.29 -0.89 7.82
CA ARG A 99 -21.61 -0.38 6.47
C ARG A 99 -23.12 -0.22 6.21
N ASN A 100 -23.95 -1.07 6.80
CA ASN A 100 -25.41 -1.07 6.62
C ASN A 100 -26.18 -0.36 7.75
N ASP A 101 -25.51 0.10 8.80
CA ASP A 101 -26.15 0.72 9.96
C ASP A 101 -26.75 2.08 9.61
N PRO A 102 -27.72 2.59 10.40
CA PRO A 102 -28.19 3.96 10.25
C PRO A 102 -27.02 4.94 10.32
N CYS A 103 -26.97 5.89 9.38
CA CYS A 103 -25.88 6.84 9.32
C CYS A 103 -25.92 7.81 10.52
N PRO A 104 -24.81 8.03 11.24
CA PRO A 104 -24.77 8.86 12.45
C PRO A 104 -25.04 10.35 12.19
N CYS A 105 -25.04 10.81 10.92
CA CYS A 105 -25.37 12.19 10.55
C CYS A 105 -26.87 12.51 10.61
N GLY A 106 -27.72 11.54 10.97
CA GLY A 106 -29.17 11.73 11.10
C GLY A 106 -29.93 11.72 9.78
N SER A 107 -29.30 11.34 8.67
CA SER A 107 -29.95 11.31 7.35
C SER A 107 -31.03 10.23 7.19
N GLY A 108 -31.12 9.28 8.13
CA GLY A 108 -31.99 8.10 8.02
C GLY A 108 -31.56 7.08 6.95
N LYS A 109 -30.47 7.35 6.21
CA LYS A 109 -29.91 6.45 5.21
C LYS A 109 -28.95 5.44 5.87
N LYS A 110 -28.69 4.31 5.19
CA LYS A 110 -27.59 3.40 5.56
C LYS A 110 -26.25 4.12 5.41
N PHE A 111 -25.28 3.85 6.26
CA PHE A 111 -23.95 4.50 6.25
C PHE A 111 -23.29 4.46 4.86
N LYS A 112 -23.34 3.31 4.17
CA LYS A 112 -22.86 3.13 2.78
C LYS A 112 -23.55 3.96 1.70
N LYS A 113 -24.66 4.62 2.01
CA LYS A 113 -25.42 5.49 1.10
C LYS A 113 -25.40 6.95 1.56
N CYS A 114 -24.51 7.27 2.50
CA CYS A 114 -24.35 8.59 3.08
C CYS A 114 -22.85 8.81 3.35
N CYS A 115 -22.43 9.00 4.61
CA CYS A 115 -21.08 9.45 4.96
C CYS A 115 -19.92 8.47 4.72
N LEU A 116 -20.18 7.25 4.23
CA LEU A 116 -19.11 6.33 3.82
C LEU A 116 -18.62 6.60 2.38
N ASN A 117 -19.28 7.49 1.62
CA ASN A 117 -18.90 7.84 0.25
C ASN A 117 -18.79 9.36 0.05
#